data_AF-A0A7T5JRY1-F1
#
_entry.id   AF-A0A7T5JRY1-F1
#
_cell.length_a   1.000
_cell.length_b   1.000
_cell.length_c   1.000
_cell.angle_alpha   90.00
_cell.angle_beta   90.00
_cell.angle_gamma   90.00
#
_symmetry.space_group_name_H-M   'P 1'
#
loop_
_entity.id
_entity.type
_entity.pdbx_description
1 polymer ?
#
loop_
_entity_poly.entity_id
_entity_poly.type
_entity_poly.pdbx_seq_one_letter_code
_entity_poly.pdbx_strand_id
1 'polypeptide(L)'
;MSTIRASLNWLWKSCLVWVLEGHQLKIGPIDGLLFVTMTLTLRGKSRTIDQLVLDTGASHSVISMDAVDDIGIYGEIDDEIVVMHGIGGVERSIRKKIDSVEFGTFKVSEVNLDFANFDAHFGINGLLGADLLTAGRFVIDLDAMELYQK
;
A
#
# COMPACT_ATOMS: atom_id res chain seq x y z
N MET A 1 -25.03 24.33 -1.38
CA MET A 1 -24.52 23.94 -2.71
C MET A 1 -23.31 24.79 -3.04
N SER A 2 -22.12 24.26 -2.86
CA SER A 2 -20.87 24.88 -3.31
C SER A 2 -20.09 23.82 -4.08
N THR A 3 -20.13 23.92 -5.41
CA THR A 3 -19.42 23.04 -6.32
C THR A 3 -17.96 23.46 -6.38
N ILE A 4 -17.05 22.66 -5.84
CA ILE A 4 -15.62 22.83 -6.05
C ILE A 4 -15.27 22.18 -7.39
N ARG A 5 -14.98 22.99 -8.41
CA ARG A 5 -14.34 22.52 -9.66
C ARG A 5 -12.83 22.50 -9.43
N ALA A 6 -12.28 21.32 -9.11
CA ALA A 6 -10.85 21.07 -9.26
C ALA A 6 -10.52 20.90 -10.74
N SER A 7 -9.54 21.66 -11.24
CA SER A 7 -9.08 21.61 -12.63
C SER A 7 -8.35 20.29 -12.92
N LEU A 8 -8.73 19.63 -14.02
CA LEU A 8 -8.33 18.27 -14.43
C LEU A 8 -6.82 17.98 -14.57
N ASN A 9 -5.95 19.01 -14.64
CA ASN A 9 -4.52 18.81 -14.97
C ASN A 9 -3.59 18.59 -13.77
N TRP A 10 -4.10 18.63 -12.53
CA TRP A 10 -3.30 18.41 -11.31
C TRP A 10 -3.65 17.11 -10.56
N LEU A 11 -4.61 16.34 -11.07
CA LEU A 11 -5.27 15.23 -10.35
C LEU A 11 -4.69 13.83 -10.62
N TRP A 12 -3.68 13.69 -11.50
CA TRP A 12 -3.14 12.39 -11.90
C TRP A 12 -1.72 12.10 -11.41
N LYS A 13 -1.11 13.02 -10.64
CA LYS A 13 0.25 12.82 -10.11
C LYS A 13 0.30 12.17 -8.72
N SER A 14 -0.84 12.08 -8.05
CA SER A 14 -0.98 11.36 -6.79
C SER A 14 -2.27 10.56 -6.85
N CYS A 15 -2.16 9.24 -6.63
CA CYS A 15 -3.32 8.39 -6.45
C CYS A 15 -3.91 8.65 -5.05
N LEU A 16 -4.53 9.82 -4.87
CA LEU A 16 -5.28 10.10 -3.65
C LEU A 16 -6.56 9.26 -3.68
N VAL A 17 -6.55 8.16 -2.93
CA VAL A 17 -7.75 7.36 -2.66
C VAL A 17 -8.68 8.17 -1.75
N TRP A 18 -9.90 8.40 -2.21
CA TRP A 18 -10.95 9.02 -1.39
C TRP A 18 -11.78 7.94 -0.72
N VAL A 19 -12.07 8.13 0.58
CA VAL A 19 -13.10 7.36 1.26
C VAL A 19 -14.46 7.86 0.77
N LEU A 20 -15.19 7.01 0.06
CA LEU A 20 -16.59 7.26 -0.29
C LEU A 20 -17.47 6.92 0.93
N GLU A 21 -18.70 7.44 0.96
CA GLU A 21 -19.65 7.10 2.03
C GLU A 21 -19.77 5.57 2.16
N GLY A 22 -19.57 5.01 3.36
CA GLY A 22 -19.80 3.59 3.63
C GLY A 22 -18.63 2.62 3.36
N HIS A 23 -17.40 2.97 3.74
CA HIS A 23 -16.23 2.06 3.77
C HIS A 23 -15.57 1.73 2.42
N GLN A 24 -15.98 2.41 1.36
CA GLN A 24 -15.46 2.21 0.01
C GLN A 24 -14.27 3.12 -0.29
N LEU A 25 -13.30 2.58 -1.01
CA LEU A 25 -12.13 3.29 -1.50
C LEU A 25 -12.14 3.30 -3.01
N LYS A 26 -12.06 4.49 -3.61
CA LYS A 26 -11.92 4.59 -5.07
C LYS A 26 -10.50 4.21 -5.50
N ILE A 27 -10.39 3.27 -6.41
CA ILE A 27 -9.12 2.85 -7.02
C ILE A 27 -9.07 3.31 -8.49
N GLY A 28 -7.88 3.49 -9.02
CA GLY A 28 -7.67 4.02 -10.38
C GLY A 28 -6.61 3.22 -11.13
N PRO A 29 -6.82 2.93 -12.42
CA PRO A 29 -5.82 2.26 -13.22
C PRO A 29 -4.79 3.29 -13.70
N ILE A 30 -3.50 3.04 -13.47
CA ILE A 30 -2.40 3.74 -14.13
C ILE A 30 -1.60 2.66 -14.86
N ASP A 31 -1.53 2.77 -16.18
CA ASP A 31 -0.91 1.76 -17.06
C ASP A 31 -1.39 0.32 -16.80
N GLY A 32 -2.67 0.17 -16.43
CA GLY A 32 -3.32 -1.12 -16.18
C GLY A 32 -3.14 -1.67 -14.75
N LEU A 33 -2.43 -0.95 -13.87
CA LEU A 33 -2.26 -1.33 -12.46
C LEU A 33 -3.22 -0.55 -11.57
N LEU A 34 -3.79 -1.23 -10.57
CA LEU A 34 -4.69 -0.64 -9.58
C LEU A 34 -3.88 -0.13 -8.40
N PHE A 35 -4.08 1.13 -8.02
CA PHE A 35 -3.32 1.76 -6.95
C PHE A 35 -4.17 2.08 -5.73
N VAL A 36 -3.53 2.00 -4.57
CA VAL A 36 -4.07 2.41 -3.27
C VAL A 36 -3.06 3.23 -2.46
N THR A 37 -3.56 3.94 -1.46
CA THR A 37 -2.79 4.66 -0.46
C THR A 37 -2.97 3.97 0.89
N MET A 38 -1.89 3.88 1.66
CA MET A 38 -1.88 3.29 2.99
C MET A 38 -1.06 4.15 3.96
N THR A 39 -1.53 4.30 5.18
CA THR A 39 -0.76 4.87 6.28
C THR A 39 -0.23 3.76 7.16
N LEU A 40 1.07 3.78 7.44
CA LEU A 40 1.66 2.95 8.48
C LEU A 40 2.09 3.80 9.67
N THR A 41 2.19 3.17 10.84
CA THR A 41 2.73 3.79 12.06
C THR A 41 3.76 2.87 12.70
N LEU A 42 4.95 3.41 12.98
CA LEU A 42 6.00 2.74 13.73
C LEU A 42 6.53 3.63 14.85
N ARG A 43 6.55 3.12 16.08
CA ARG A 43 7.00 3.85 17.28
C ARG A 43 6.29 5.20 17.42
N GLY A 44 4.99 5.23 17.08
CA GLY A 44 4.16 6.44 17.10
C GLY A 44 4.42 7.46 15.99
N LYS A 45 5.32 7.18 15.03
CA LYS A 45 5.52 8.00 13.83
C LYS A 45 4.76 7.40 12.66
N SER A 46 3.95 8.21 11.98
CA SER A 46 3.13 7.75 10.86
C SER A 46 3.67 8.24 9.51
N ARG A 47 3.56 7.39 8.50
CA ARG A 47 3.88 7.70 7.10
C ARG A 47 2.74 7.24 6.21
N THR A 48 2.22 8.15 5.40
CA THR A 48 1.30 7.80 4.31
C THR A 48 2.11 7.52 3.05
N ILE A 49 1.87 6.34 2.47
CA ILE A 49 2.50 5.87 1.25
C ILE A 49 1.44 5.82 0.15
N ASP A 50 1.68 6.59 -0.90
CA ASP A 50 0.90 6.53 -2.13
C ASP A 50 1.52 5.55 -3.13
N GLN A 51 0.79 5.21 -4.19
CA GLN A 51 1.27 4.37 -5.29
C GLN A 51 1.65 2.94 -4.84
N LEU A 52 0.82 2.34 -3.98
CA LEU A 52 0.88 0.91 -3.70
C LEU A 52 0.03 0.17 -4.73
N VAL A 53 0.61 -0.80 -5.42
CA VAL A 53 -0.13 -1.65 -6.35
C VAL A 53 -0.96 -2.64 -5.54
N LEU A 54 -2.24 -2.75 -5.83
CA LEU A 54 -3.07 -3.82 -5.32
C LEU A 54 -2.73 -5.12 -6.06
N ASP A 55 -2.10 -6.06 -5.38
CA ASP A 55 -1.55 -7.27 -5.99
C ASP A 55 -2.06 -8.53 -5.28
N THR A 56 -3.13 -9.11 -5.81
CA THR A 56 -3.67 -10.39 -5.33
C THR A 56 -2.75 -11.58 -5.62
N GLY A 57 -1.73 -11.41 -6.46
CA GLY A 57 -0.72 -12.42 -6.77
C GLY A 57 0.45 -12.45 -5.78
N ALA A 58 0.63 -11.38 -4.99
CA ALA A 58 1.62 -11.32 -3.92
C ALA A 58 1.07 -11.96 -2.64
N SER A 59 1.80 -12.93 -2.06
CA SER A 59 1.41 -13.54 -0.78
C SER A 59 1.54 -12.58 0.40
N HIS A 60 2.57 -11.74 0.36
CA HIS A 60 2.87 -10.74 1.38
C HIS A 60 2.86 -9.33 0.80
N SER A 61 2.43 -8.37 1.61
CA SER A 61 2.57 -6.95 1.32
C SER A 61 4.03 -6.54 1.51
N VAL A 62 4.59 -5.83 0.53
CA VAL A 62 5.97 -5.38 0.54
C VAL A 62 6.06 -3.89 0.24
N ILE A 63 6.78 -3.13 1.07
CA ILE A 63 6.84 -1.67 1.02
C ILE A 63 8.25 -1.20 0.72
N SER A 64 8.39 -0.13 -0.06
CA SER A 64 9.69 0.43 -0.42
C SER A 64 10.36 1.02 0.80
N MET A 65 11.61 0.64 1.08
CA MET A 65 12.38 1.23 2.17
C MET A 65 12.57 2.74 1.97
N ASP A 66 12.76 3.19 0.72
CA ASP A 66 12.88 4.61 0.38
C ASP A 66 11.59 5.41 0.67
N ALA A 67 10.43 4.75 0.72
CA ALA A 67 9.15 5.43 0.99
C ALA A 67 8.91 5.71 2.49
N VAL A 68 9.69 5.07 3.37
CA VAL A 68 9.44 5.01 4.83
C VAL A 68 10.69 5.23 5.69
N ASP A 69 11.81 5.63 5.08
CA ASP A 69 13.07 5.89 5.76
C ASP A 69 12.93 6.96 6.85
N ASP A 70 12.10 7.97 6.60
CA ASP A 70 11.84 9.12 7.46
C ASP A 70 11.17 8.79 8.80
N ILE A 71 10.47 7.65 8.87
CA ILE A 71 9.88 7.14 10.13
C ILE A 71 10.76 6.10 10.83
N GLY A 72 11.98 5.88 10.34
CA GLY A 72 12.98 5.02 10.99
C GLY A 72 12.85 3.54 10.64
N ILE A 73 12.36 3.23 9.45
CA ILE A 73 12.36 1.88 8.89
C ILE A 73 13.57 1.73 7.98
N TYR A 74 14.54 0.94 8.44
CA TYR A 74 15.75 0.57 7.72
C TYR A 74 16.22 -0.81 8.21
N GLY A 75 17.13 -1.45 7.47
CA GLY A 75 17.68 -2.75 7.85
C GLY A 75 18.49 -2.70 9.14
N GLU A 76 18.14 -3.55 10.09
CA GLU A 76 18.84 -3.80 11.36
C GLU A 76 19.41 -5.23 11.36
N ILE A 77 20.47 -5.47 12.15
CA ILE A 77 21.23 -6.73 12.09
C ILE A 77 20.41 -7.96 12.49
N ASP A 78 19.38 -7.75 13.30
CA ASP A 78 18.51 -8.78 13.88
C ASP A 78 17.16 -8.91 13.13
N ASP A 79 16.98 -8.20 12.01
CA ASP A 79 15.76 -8.32 11.21
C ASP A 79 15.65 -9.70 10.56
N GLU A 80 14.42 -10.21 10.51
CA GLU A 80 14.10 -11.41 9.73
C GLU A 80 14.28 -11.10 8.24
N ILE A 81 15.11 -11.87 7.56
CA ILE A 81 15.25 -11.83 6.10
C ILE A 81 14.20 -12.74 5.48
N VAL A 82 13.31 -12.17 4.67
CA VAL A 82 12.31 -12.90 3.91
C VAL A 82 12.78 -13.05 2.47
N VAL A 83 12.65 -14.26 1.92
CA VAL A 83 12.98 -14.56 0.52
C VAL A 83 11.69 -14.64 -0.27
N MET A 84 11.59 -13.81 -1.31
CA MET A 84 10.43 -13.70 -2.17
C MET A 84 10.74 -14.31 -3.54
N HIS A 85 9.74 -14.96 -4.14
CA HIS A 85 9.85 -15.57 -5.46
C HIS A 85 8.79 -14.98 -6.39
N GLY A 86 9.22 -14.43 -7.51
CA GLY A 86 8.33 -13.89 -8.53
C GLY A 86 8.85 -14.13 -9.94
N ILE A 87 8.18 -13.54 -10.93
CA ILE A 87 8.58 -13.64 -12.35
C ILE A 87 10.01 -13.08 -12.56
N GLY A 88 10.37 -12.03 -11.81
CA GLY A 88 11.72 -11.43 -11.82
C GLY A 88 12.81 -12.28 -11.16
N GLY A 89 12.46 -13.40 -10.54
CA GLY A 89 13.39 -14.29 -9.84
C GLY A 89 13.26 -14.21 -8.32
N VAL A 90 14.41 -14.29 -7.65
CA VAL A 90 14.52 -14.34 -6.19
C VAL A 90 14.91 -12.97 -5.66
N GLU A 91 14.06 -12.41 -4.81
CA GLU A 91 14.28 -11.14 -4.14
C GLU A 91 14.35 -11.32 -2.62
N ARG A 92 14.89 -10.33 -1.92
CA ARG A 92 14.98 -10.32 -0.46
C ARG A 92 14.36 -9.05 0.13
N SER A 93 13.65 -9.23 1.24
CA SER A 93 13.13 -8.16 2.07
C SER A 93 13.55 -8.36 3.52
N ILE A 94 13.45 -7.29 4.31
CA ILE A 94 13.48 -7.34 5.77
C ILE A 94 12.05 -7.33 6.29
N ARG A 95 11.76 -8.11 7.34
CA ARG A 95 10.46 -8.09 8.00
C ARG A 95 10.54 -7.35 9.31
N LYS A 96 9.63 -6.40 9.51
CA LYS A 96 9.48 -5.67 10.76
C LYS A 96 8.07 -5.75 11.30
N LYS A 97 7.97 -5.72 12.63
CA LYS A 97 6.71 -5.53 13.33
C LYS A 97 6.36 -4.05 13.37
N ILE A 98 5.19 -3.70 12.86
CA ILE A 98 4.69 -2.34 12.71
C ILE A 98 3.48 -2.16 13.65
N ASP A 99 3.41 -0.99 14.32
CA ASP A 99 2.38 -0.70 15.31
C ASP A 99 0.98 -0.77 14.69
N SER A 100 0.81 -0.15 13.52
CA SER A 100 -0.44 -0.23 12.76
C SER A 100 -0.31 0.05 11.28
N VAL A 101 -1.26 -0.50 10.54
CA VAL A 101 -1.55 -0.22 9.14
C VAL A 101 -2.99 0.26 9.02
N GLU A 102 -3.20 1.29 8.22
CA GLU A 102 -4.49 1.93 7.98
C GLU A 102 -4.66 2.23 6.49
N PHE A 103 -5.78 1.82 5.90
CA PHE A 103 -6.20 2.32 4.59
C PHE A 103 -7.72 2.28 4.47
N GLY A 104 -8.31 3.42 4.11
CA GLY A 104 -9.75 3.62 4.22
C GLY A 104 -10.24 3.49 5.66
N THR A 105 -11.19 2.59 5.91
CA THR A 105 -11.66 2.28 7.26
C THR A 105 -11.00 1.04 7.86
N PHE A 106 -10.18 0.33 7.10
CA PHE A 106 -9.44 -0.80 7.61
C PHE A 106 -8.29 -0.32 8.47
N LYS A 107 -8.23 -0.86 9.67
CA LYS A 107 -7.12 -0.67 10.60
C LYS A 107 -6.77 -2.01 11.23
N VAL A 108 -5.49 -2.31 11.23
CA VAL A 108 -4.94 -3.48 11.91
C VAL A 108 -3.71 -3.05 12.68
N SER A 109 -3.52 -3.63 13.86
CA SER A 109 -2.41 -3.34 14.75
C SER A 109 -1.46 -4.53 14.84
N GLU A 110 -0.20 -4.26 15.18
CA GLU A 110 0.83 -5.27 15.44
C GLU A 110 1.06 -6.21 14.24
N VAL A 111 1.26 -5.64 13.05
CA VAL A 111 1.41 -6.36 11.79
C VAL A 111 2.87 -6.62 11.46
N ASN A 112 3.19 -7.81 10.95
CA ASN A 112 4.48 -8.04 10.30
C ASN A 112 4.39 -7.59 8.84
N LEU A 113 5.23 -6.64 8.45
CA LEU A 113 5.34 -6.15 7.08
C LEU A 113 6.74 -6.34 6.53
N ASP A 114 6.81 -6.57 5.22
CA ASP A 114 8.06 -6.77 4.50
C ASP A 114 8.48 -5.46 3.84
N PHE A 115 9.77 -5.17 3.87
CA PHE A 115 10.37 -3.97 3.29
C PHE A 115 11.53 -4.34 2.38
N ALA A 116 11.52 -3.79 1.17
CA ALA A 116 12.53 -4.07 0.16
C ALA A 116 12.94 -2.79 -0.56
N ASN A 117 14.10 -2.83 -1.22
CA ASN A 117 14.45 -1.82 -2.21
C ASN A 117 13.84 -2.25 -3.54
N PHE A 118 13.07 -1.36 -4.15
CA PHE A 118 12.59 -1.52 -5.51
C PHE A 118 13.52 -0.73 -6.42
N ASP A 119 13.84 -1.26 -7.60
CA ASP A 119 14.25 -0.37 -8.68
C ASP A 119 13.06 0.55 -8.96
N ALA A 120 13.21 1.84 -8.65
CA ALA A 120 12.16 2.87 -8.70
C ALA A 120 11.57 3.13 -10.11
N HIS A 121 11.84 2.25 -11.07
CA HIS A 121 11.12 2.18 -12.32
C HIS A 121 9.62 2.10 -12.04
N PHE A 122 8.86 3.00 -12.67
CA PHE A 122 7.39 3.14 -12.56
C PHE A 122 6.83 3.83 -11.30
N GLY A 123 7.66 4.29 -10.37
CA GLY A 123 7.18 5.07 -9.20
C GLY A 123 6.29 4.29 -8.23
N ILE A 124 6.40 2.96 -8.25
CA ILE A 124 5.68 2.06 -7.35
C ILE A 124 6.39 2.06 -6.00
N ASN A 125 5.66 2.37 -4.93
CA ASN A 125 6.21 2.40 -3.57
C ASN A 125 5.96 1.12 -2.76
N GLY A 126 5.33 0.12 -3.39
CA GLY A 126 5.09 -1.18 -2.77
C GLY A 126 3.92 -1.93 -3.39
N LEU A 127 3.70 -3.14 -2.88
CA LEU A 127 2.61 -4.04 -3.22
C LEU A 127 1.74 -4.23 -1.98
N LEU A 128 0.43 -4.05 -2.12
CA LEU A 128 -0.57 -4.48 -1.14
C LEU A 128 -0.99 -5.92 -1.49
N GLY A 129 -0.45 -6.86 -0.74
CA GLY A 129 -0.57 -8.29 -0.98
C GLY A 129 -1.78 -8.95 -0.32
N ALA A 130 -1.91 -10.25 -0.56
CA ALA A 130 -3.01 -11.07 -0.08
C ALA A 130 -3.12 -11.11 1.46
N ASP A 131 -2.02 -11.01 2.20
CA ASP A 131 -2.01 -10.96 3.66
C ASP A 131 -2.89 -9.84 4.23
N LEU A 132 -2.72 -8.60 3.78
CA LEU A 132 -3.53 -7.46 4.21
C LEU A 132 -4.92 -7.46 3.55
N LEU A 133 -5.00 -7.82 2.27
CA LEU A 133 -6.28 -7.86 1.55
C LEU A 133 -7.26 -8.86 2.18
N THR A 134 -6.78 -10.05 2.55
CA THR A 134 -7.60 -11.08 3.19
C THR A 134 -7.88 -10.77 4.65
N ALA A 135 -6.92 -10.19 5.39
CA ALA A 135 -7.14 -9.73 6.77
C ALA A 135 -8.26 -8.68 6.84
N GLY A 136 -8.33 -7.77 5.86
CA GLY A 136 -9.38 -6.78 5.73
C GLY A 136 -10.68 -7.28 5.09
N ARG A 137 -10.72 -8.52 4.59
CA ARG A 137 -11.84 -9.12 3.85
C ARG A 137 -12.31 -8.25 2.69
N PHE A 138 -11.35 -7.72 1.93
CA PHE A 138 -11.63 -6.80 0.85
C PHE A 138 -12.26 -7.47 -0.36
N VAL A 139 -13.16 -6.73 -1.00
CA VAL A 139 -13.72 -7.00 -2.31
C VAL A 139 -13.18 -5.95 -3.27
N ILE A 140 -12.66 -6.39 -4.40
CA ILE A 140 -12.21 -5.53 -5.50
C ILE A 140 -13.32 -5.53 -6.54
N ASP A 141 -14.00 -4.40 -6.68
CA ASP A 141 -15.03 -4.18 -7.69
C ASP A 141 -14.42 -3.42 -8.86
N LEU A 142 -14.18 -4.14 -9.97
CA LEU A 142 -13.57 -3.59 -11.17
C LEU A 142 -14.58 -2.87 -12.06
N ASP A 143 -15.89 -3.04 -11.85
CA ASP A 143 -16.92 -2.29 -12.57
C ASP A 143 -17.07 -0.90 -11.97
N ALA A 144 -17.17 -0.83 -10.65
CA ALA A 144 -17.23 0.43 -9.89
C ALA A 144 -15.84 1.10 -9.73
N MET A 145 -14.76 0.34 -9.91
CA MET A 145 -13.40 0.74 -9.57
C MET A 145 -13.27 1.12 -8.10
N GLU A 146 -13.72 0.20 -7.25
CA GLU A 146 -13.79 0.36 -5.80
C GLU A 146 -13.15 -0.82 -5.07
N LEU A 147 -12.62 -0.52 -3.89
CA LEU A 147 -12.15 -1.49 -2.91
C LEU A 147 -12.94 -1.30 -1.61
N TYR A 148 -13.60 -2.33 -1.10
CA TYR A 148 -14.41 -2.23 0.12
C TYR A 148 -14.39 -3.50 0.96
N GLN A 149 -14.71 -3.38 2.25
CA GLN A 149 -14.75 -4.52 3.18
C GLN A 149 -16.13 -5.17 3.21
N LYS A 150 -16.17 -6.50 3.29
CA LYS A 150 -17.39 -7.27 3.59
C LYS A 150 -17.51 -7.58 5.07
#